data_AF-A0A815HDK2-F1
#
_entry.id   AF-A0A815HDK2-F1
#
_cell.length_a   1.000
_cell.length_b   1.000
_cell.length_c   1.000
_cell.angle_alpha   90.00
_cell.angle_beta   90.00
_cell.angle_gamma   90.00
#
_symmetry.space_group_name_H-M   'P 1'
#
loop_
_entity.id
_entity.type
_entity.pdbx_description
1 polymer ?
#
loop_
_entity_poly.entity_id
_entity_poly.type
_entity_poly.pdbx_seq_one_letter_code
_entity_poly.pdbx_strand_id
1 'polypeptide(L)'
;MSTIIPNDKTAIKDERKWHRRHSIIREFSLNTSAHGIPGIARGESIHNRVFWSVSLIGFTAIMIYFIVKAILAYFDYPTQFNLDIVSEWPQYFPAVTICNSSPLRFDKFIEPFLNYTNSLNLTNSNDTSTFSPLQATYIPDFLIDKVNKNESLESMFYSLSSMLYKCTYNGLPCSAADFISFTTAYYGRCYTFNAKMINSNGNSLHYGNENGGNGILELELYVHNHQYVPCFTTGIGVVSVVHDNAQIPLVDAAGIELAPRRKHKLAYKKKQTFLLPLPYTPCTNKVPSDMQTMLTHYNGADYGYVEFVCYQICGQVYA
;
A
#
# COMPACT_ATOMS: atom_id res chain seq x y z
N MET A 1 60.55 -73.81 34.96
CA MET A 1 60.35 -72.47 35.55
C MET A 1 59.22 -71.80 34.78
N SER A 2 58.16 -71.42 35.50
CA SER A 2 57.07 -70.50 35.09
C SER A 2 56.31 -70.79 33.79
N THR A 3 55.29 -71.65 33.90
CA THR A 3 54.07 -71.53 33.08
C THR A 3 53.38 -70.21 33.44
N ILE A 4 53.36 -69.27 32.49
CA ILE A 4 52.60 -68.03 32.57
C ILE A 4 51.12 -68.42 32.45
N ILE A 5 50.39 -68.36 33.56
CA ILE A 5 48.93 -68.49 33.58
C ILE A 5 48.35 -67.19 33.00
N PRO A 6 47.57 -67.22 31.90
CA PRO A 6 46.92 -66.01 31.41
C PRO A 6 45.83 -65.55 32.39
N ASN A 7 45.67 -64.24 32.45
CA ASN A 7 44.96 -63.46 33.46
C ASN A 7 43.42 -63.74 33.49
N ASP A 8 42.98 -64.69 34.31
CA ASP A 8 41.56 -65.08 34.53
C ASP A 8 40.70 -63.96 35.18
N LYS A 9 41.35 -63.04 35.91
CA LYS A 9 40.67 -61.94 36.61
C LYS A 9 40.05 -60.90 35.67
N THR A 10 40.56 -60.76 34.45
CA THR A 10 40.01 -59.83 33.46
C THR A 10 38.76 -60.39 32.78
N ALA A 11 38.77 -61.68 32.43
CA ALA A 11 37.63 -62.36 31.81
C ALA A 11 36.40 -62.39 32.74
N ILE A 12 36.60 -62.74 34.02
CA ILE A 12 35.53 -62.76 35.04
C ILE A 12 34.96 -61.36 35.29
N LYS A 13 35.78 -60.31 35.20
CA LYS A 13 35.34 -58.91 35.37
C LYS A 13 34.51 -58.45 34.18
N ASP A 14 34.85 -58.89 32.97
CA ASP A 14 34.11 -58.58 31.75
C ASP A 14 32.75 -59.31 31.68
N GLU A 15 32.67 -60.57 32.11
CA GLU A 15 31.38 -61.28 32.23
C GLU A 15 30.43 -60.62 33.24
N ARG A 16 30.91 -60.27 34.44
CA ARG A 16 30.09 -59.56 35.43
C ARG A 16 29.60 -58.20 34.90
N LYS A 17 30.45 -57.52 34.14
CA LYS A 17 30.10 -56.23 33.51
C LYS A 17 29.06 -56.42 32.41
N TRP A 18 29.14 -57.51 31.64
CA TRP A 18 28.15 -57.88 30.63
C TRP A 18 26.79 -58.19 31.26
N HIS A 19 26.74 -59.05 32.28
CA HIS A 19 25.50 -59.40 32.98
C HIS A 19 24.83 -58.17 33.60
N ARG A 20 25.61 -57.29 34.25
CA ARG A 20 25.10 -56.04 34.83
C ARG A 20 24.55 -55.09 33.77
N ARG A 21 25.19 -54.99 32.60
CA ARG A 21 24.68 -54.18 31.49
C ARG A 21 23.40 -54.76 30.90
N HIS A 22 23.35 -56.08 30.74
CA HIS A 22 22.19 -56.77 30.20
C HIS A 22 20.97 -56.64 31.11
N SER A 23 21.14 -56.74 32.44
CA SER A 23 20.04 -56.54 33.39
C SER A 23 19.50 -55.11 33.35
N ILE A 24 20.38 -54.10 33.27
CA ILE A 24 20.00 -52.68 33.18
C ILE A 24 19.24 -52.40 31.88
N ILE A 25 19.74 -52.90 30.74
CA ILE A 25 19.08 -52.70 29.44
C ILE A 25 17.71 -53.38 29.43
N ARG A 26 17.59 -54.58 30.01
CA ARG A 26 16.32 -55.31 30.08
C ARG A 26 15.31 -54.60 30.98
N GLU A 27 15.72 -54.12 32.15
CA GLU A 27 14.87 -53.37 33.06
C GLU A 27 14.36 -52.06 32.42
N PHE A 28 15.25 -51.30 31.77
CA PHE A 28 14.87 -50.12 30.98
C PHE A 28 13.90 -50.47 29.86
N SER A 29 14.17 -51.55 29.12
CA SER A 29 13.34 -51.96 27.98
C SER A 29 11.94 -52.41 28.39
N LEU A 30 11.76 -52.90 29.62
CA LEU A 30 10.46 -53.27 30.16
C LEU A 30 9.69 -52.08 30.72
N ASN A 31 10.40 -51.05 31.19
CA ASN A 31 9.80 -49.88 31.88
C ASN A 31 9.73 -48.62 31.00
N THR A 32 10.25 -48.66 29.78
CA THR A 32 10.20 -47.51 28.86
C THR A 32 8.78 -47.24 28.35
N SER A 33 8.48 -45.96 28.12
CA SER A 33 7.23 -45.50 27.50
C SER A 33 7.16 -45.78 26.00
N ALA A 34 8.27 -46.18 25.36
CA ALA A 34 8.30 -46.55 23.95
C ALA A 34 7.60 -47.90 23.74
N HIS A 35 6.33 -47.87 23.35
CA HIS A 35 5.42 -49.03 23.32
C HIS A 35 5.96 -50.29 22.61
N GLY A 36 6.80 -50.15 21.58
CA GLY A 36 7.37 -51.31 20.87
C GLY A 36 8.51 -52.03 21.62
N ILE A 37 9.25 -51.33 22.49
CA ILE A 37 10.45 -51.87 23.16
C ILE A 37 10.10 -52.93 24.22
N PRO A 38 9.08 -52.76 25.10
CA PRO A 38 8.63 -53.81 26.00
C PRO A 38 8.10 -55.05 25.28
N GLY A 39 7.55 -54.91 24.06
CA GLY A 39 7.12 -56.03 23.23
C GLY A 39 8.28 -56.90 22.75
N ILE A 40 9.40 -56.28 22.38
CA ILE A 40 10.65 -56.96 22.01
C ILE A 40 11.31 -57.62 23.23
N ALA A 41 11.28 -56.96 24.38
CA ALA A 41 11.90 -57.45 25.63
C ALA A 41 11.11 -58.58 26.31
N ARG A 42 9.77 -58.61 26.15
CA ARG A 42 8.90 -59.70 26.65
C ARG A 42 8.78 -60.88 25.68
N GLY A 43 9.14 -60.72 24.41
CA GLY A 43 8.99 -61.77 23.41
C GLY A 43 9.89 -62.98 23.69
N GLU A 44 9.29 -64.13 23.98
CA GLU A 44 10.00 -65.40 24.19
C GLU A 44 10.35 -66.11 22.87
N SER A 45 9.51 -65.96 21.84
CA SER A 45 9.73 -66.54 20.51
C SER A 45 10.42 -65.56 19.55
N ILE A 46 11.25 -66.09 18.65
CA ILE A 46 11.93 -65.28 17.62
C ILE A 46 10.92 -64.55 16.72
N HIS A 47 9.80 -65.20 16.37
CA HIS A 47 8.75 -64.60 15.54
C HIS A 47 8.13 -63.37 16.19
N ASN A 48 7.83 -63.43 17.49
CA ASN A 48 7.26 -62.29 18.22
C ASN A 48 8.28 -61.14 18.30
N ARG A 49 9.56 -61.44 18.55
CA ARG A 49 10.61 -60.41 18.58
C ARG A 49 10.81 -59.75 17.22
N VAL A 50 10.77 -60.52 16.13
CA VAL A 50 10.85 -60.00 14.76
C VAL A 50 9.62 -59.13 14.46
N PHE A 51 8.42 -59.59 14.77
CA PHE A 51 7.18 -58.82 14.57
C PHE A 51 7.22 -57.45 15.28
N TRP A 52 7.58 -57.42 16.56
CA TRP A 52 7.68 -56.18 17.33
C TRP A 52 8.82 -55.27 16.84
N SER A 53 9.93 -55.85 16.37
CA SER A 53 11.05 -55.07 15.81
C SER A 53 10.68 -54.42 14.47
N VAL A 54 10.06 -55.17 13.56
CA VAL A 54 9.60 -54.64 12.26
C VAL A 54 8.53 -53.57 12.47
N SER A 55 7.57 -53.81 13.39
CA SER A 55 6.51 -52.84 13.70
C SER A 55 7.10 -51.55 14.29
N LEU A 56 8.03 -51.66 15.24
CA LEU A 56 8.70 -50.49 15.83
C LEU A 56 9.43 -49.67 14.75
N ILE A 57 10.24 -50.32 13.90
CA ILE A 57 10.96 -49.64 12.81
C ILE A 57 9.99 -49.01 11.82
N GLY A 58 8.94 -49.73 11.40
CA GLY A 58 7.94 -49.24 10.46
C GLY A 58 7.19 -48.00 10.97
N PHE A 59 6.68 -48.05 12.20
CA PHE A 59 5.98 -46.91 12.80
C PHE A 59 6.92 -45.73 13.06
N THR A 60 8.18 -45.98 13.47
CA THR A 60 9.18 -44.91 13.62
C THR A 60 9.48 -44.24 12.27
N ALA A 61 9.61 -45.00 11.18
CA ALA A 61 9.84 -44.44 9.85
C ALA A 61 8.66 -43.58 9.36
N ILE A 62 7.42 -44.07 9.53
CA ILE A 62 6.19 -43.32 9.19
C ILE A 62 6.09 -42.04 10.02
N MET A 63 6.38 -42.12 11.33
CA MET A 63 6.40 -40.96 12.22
C MET A 63 7.43 -39.92 11.76
N ILE A 64 8.66 -40.32 11.44
CA ILE A 64 9.69 -39.41 10.92
C ILE A 64 9.23 -38.76 9.62
N TYR A 65 8.65 -39.52 8.69
CA TYR A 65 8.11 -38.98 7.44
C TYR A 65 7.07 -37.88 7.69
N PHE A 66 6.07 -38.12 8.55
CA PHE A 66 5.04 -37.13 8.86
C PHE A 66 5.61 -35.91 9.61
N ILE A 67 6.58 -36.10 10.52
CA ILE A 67 7.26 -34.99 11.19
C ILE A 67 7.99 -34.12 10.17
N VAL A 68 8.77 -34.71 9.25
CA VAL A 68 9.46 -33.97 8.20
C VAL A 68 8.45 -33.21 7.33
N LYS A 69 7.35 -33.86 6.92
CA LYS A 69 6.28 -33.21 6.15
C LYS A 69 5.64 -32.05 6.91
N ALA A 70 5.39 -32.20 8.22
CA ALA A 70 4.83 -31.14 9.06
C ALA A 70 5.79 -29.95 9.20
N ILE A 71 7.09 -30.22 9.41
CA ILE A 71 8.13 -29.18 9.50
C ILE A 71 8.24 -28.43 8.15
N LEU A 72 8.30 -29.15 7.03
CA LEU A 72 8.35 -28.53 5.71
C LEU A 72 7.09 -27.70 5.43
N ALA A 73 5.90 -28.19 5.77
CA ALA A 73 4.66 -27.43 5.62
C ALA A 73 4.61 -26.18 6.51
N TYR A 74 5.21 -26.22 7.69
CA TYR A 74 5.34 -25.04 8.56
C TYR A 74 6.26 -23.98 7.95
N PHE A 75 7.41 -24.38 7.40
CA PHE A 75 8.38 -23.48 6.76
C PHE A 75 8.02 -23.10 5.31
N ASP A 76 6.95 -23.66 4.74
CA ASP A 76 6.36 -23.20 3.48
C ASP A 76 5.54 -21.90 3.67
N TYR A 77 5.27 -21.52 4.93
CA TYR A 77 4.52 -20.32 5.31
C TYR A 77 3.20 -20.12 4.54
N PRO A 78 2.33 -21.16 4.43
CA PRO A 78 1.09 -21.04 3.68
C PRO A 78 0.15 -20.03 4.35
N THR A 79 -0.50 -19.19 3.54
CA THR A 79 -1.48 -18.20 4.01
C THR A 79 -2.88 -18.54 3.52
N GLN A 80 -3.90 -18.09 4.26
CA GLN A 80 -5.31 -18.21 3.86
C GLN A 80 -5.95 -16.83 3.87
N PHE A 81 -6.83 -16.58 2.89
CA PHE A 81 -7.57 -15.34 2.80
C PHE A 81 -8.90 -15.46 3.54
N ASN A 82 -9.14 -14.54 4.48
CA ASN A 82 -10.43 -14.38 5.14
C ASN A 82 -11.11 -13.12 4.61
N LEU A 83 -12.36 -13.25 4.19
CA LEU A 83 -13.18 -12.13 3.73
C LEU A 83 -14.26 -11.84 4.76
N ASP A 84 -14.13 -10.70 5.41
CA ASP A 84 -15.13 -10.20 6.35
C ASP A 84 -15.87 -9.01 5.73
N ILE A 85 -17.20 -9.09 5.74
CA ILE A 85 -18.08 -7.96 5.37
C ILE A 85 -18.55 -7.33 6.67
N VAL A 86 -17.78 -6.38 7.16
CA VAL A 86 -18.10 -5.63 8.38
C VAL A 86 -18.79 -4.32 8.05
N SER A 87 -19.81 -3.98 8.84
CA SER A 87 -20.38 -2.63 8.84
C SER A 87 -19.67 -1.82 9.92
N GLU A 88 -18.67 -1.03 9.53
CA GLU A 88 -18.00 -0.09 10.44
C GLU A 88 -18.95 1.06 10.79
N TRP A 89 -19.28 1.24 12.06
CA TRP A 89 -20.05 2.38 12.55
C TRP A 89 -19.37 2.99 13.79
N PRO A 90 -19.05 4.29 13.81
CA PRO A 90 -19.15 5.27 12.71
C PRO A 90 -18.01 5.11 11.69
N GLN A 91 -18.31 5.29 10.40
CA GLN A 91 -17.30 5.25 9.32
C GLN A 91 -17.02 6.67 8.80
N TYR A 92 -15.74 7.01 8.65
CA TYR A 92 -15.34 8.26 8.00
C TYR A 92 -15.88 8.32 6.57
N PHE A 93 -16.41 9.48 6.21
CA PHE A 93 -16.62 9.81 4.80
C PHE A 93 -15.26 9.86 4.11
N PRO A 94 -15.10 9.33 2.88
CA PRO A 94 -13.80 9.33 2.21
C PRO A 94 -13.36 10.76 1.90
N ALA A 95 -12.08 10.90 1.56
CA ALA A 95 -11.60 12.12 0.94
C ALA A 95 -12.02 12.13 -0.54
N VAL A 96 -12.48 13.30 -1.00
CA VAL A 96 -12.90 13.52 -2.38
C VAL A 96 -12.06 14.62 -2.96
N THR A 97 -11.22 14.28 -3.93
CA THR A 97 -10.40 15.23 -4.65
C THR A 97 -11.05 15.61 -5.97
N ILE A 98 -10.95 16.89 -6.32
CA ILE A 98 -11.39 17.48 -7.59
C ILE A 98 -10.30 18.38 -8.18
N CYS A 99 -10.14 18.33 -9.50
CA CYS A 99 -9.25 19.18 -10.27
C CYS A 99 -9.96 19.69 -11.52
N ASN A 100 -9.60 20.87 -12.00
CA ASN A 100 -10.00 21.32 -13.32
C ASN A 100 -9.22 20.53 -14.39
N SER A 101 -9.85 20.10 -15.48
CA SER A 101 -9.11 19.42 -16.56
C SER A 101 -8.14 20.35 -17.29
N SER A 102 -8.33 21.67 -17.21
CA SER A 102 -7.34 22.66 -17.63
C SER A 102 -6.48 23.06 -16.43
N PRO A 103 -5.15 22.84 -16.46
CA PRO A 103 -4.27 23.25 -15.38
C PRO A 103 -4.16 24.77 -15.26
N LEU A 104 -4.20 25.48 -16.39
CA LEU A 104 -3.97 26.92 -16.47
C LEU A 104 -5.25 27.64 -16.91
N ARG A 105 -5.36 28.88 -16.43
CA ARG A 105 -6.33 29.89 -16.85
C ARG A 105 -5.76 30.75 -17.95
N PHE A 106 -6.42 30.79 -19.11
CA PHE A 106 -5.97 31.53 -20.28
C PHE A 106 -5.75 33.02 -19.99
N ASP A 107 -6.68 33.70 -19.30
CA ASP A 107 -6.59 35.12 -18.96
C ASP A 107 -5.35 35.50 -18.12
N LYS A 108 -4.81 34.58 -17.33
CA LYS A 108 -3.64 34.79 -16.48
C LYS A 108 -2.34 34.26 -17.09
N PHE A 109 -2.47 33.34 -18.03
CA PHE A 109 -1.37 32.65 -18.67
C PHE A 109 -0.85 33.39 -19.91
N ILE A 110 -1.75 33.95 -20.73
CA ILE A 110 -1.45 34.39 -22.10
C ILE A 110 -0.36 35.46 -22.20
N GLU A 111 -0.47 36.56 -21.46
CA GLU A 111 0.47 37.69 -21.55
C GLU A 111 1.89 37.30 -21.11
N PRO A 112 2.10 36.67 -19.93
CA PRO A 112 3.41 36.16 -19.54
C PRO A 112 4.02 35.18 -20.55
N PHE A 113 3.20 34.31 -21.13
CA PHE A 113 3.65 33.33 -22.10
C PHE A 113 4.11 33.97 -23.42
N LEU A 114 3.35 34.94 -23.94
CA LEU A 114 3.74 35.65 -25.15
C LEU A 114 5.04 36.44 -24.96
N ASN A 115 5.22 37.10 -23.81
CA ASN A 115 6.48 37.76 -23.47
C ASN A 115 7.67 36.80 -23.48
N TYR A 116 7.50 35.59 -22.93
CA TYR A 116 8.52 34.54 -22.98
C TYR A 116 8.83 34.13 -24.42
N THR A 117 7.83 33.80 -25.23
CA THR A 117 8.06 33.38 -26.62
C THR A 117 8.71 34.47 -27.48
N ASN A 118 8.34 35.74 -27.27
CA ASN A 118 8.93 36.89 -27.96
C ASN A 118 10.39 37.11 -27.56
N SER A 119 10.73 36.93 -26.28
CA SER A 119 12.11 37.05 -25.80
C SER A 119 13.05 35.99 -26.40
N LEU A 120 12.49 34.84 -26.79
CA LEU A 120 13.22 33.76 -27.46
C LEU A 120 13.19 33.87 -29.00
N ASN A 121 12.59 34.95 -29.55
CA ASN A 121 12.36 35.13 -30.99
C ASN A 121 11.67 33.92 -31.64
N LEU A 122 10.82 33.21 -30.90
CA LEU A 122 10.07 32.06 -31.41
C LEU A 122 8.92 32.49 -32.35
N THR A 123 8.61 33.78 -32.42
CA THR A 123 7.55 34.35 -33.24
C THR A 123 7.87 35.70 -33.86
N ASN A 124 7.37 35.91 -35.09
CA ASN A 124 7.29 37.20 -35.79
C ASN A 124 5.86 37.78 -35.78
N SER A 125 5.04 37.40 -34.79
CA SER A 125 3.65 37.85 -34.70
C SER A 125 3.54 39.08 -33.80
N ASN A 126 2.90 40.14 -34.32
CA ASN A 126 2.52 41.31 -33.54
C ASN A 126 1.23 41.09 -32.72
N ASP A 127 0.62 39.90 -32.79
CA ASP A 127 -0.59 39.58 -32.04
C ASP A 127 -0.24 39.23 -30.58
N THR A 128 -0.75 40.05 -29.67
CA THR A 128 -0.57 39.92 -28.21
C THR A 128 -1.72 39.18 -27.53
N SER A 129 -2.70 38.67 -28.29
CA SER A 129 -3.93 38.08 -27.75
C SER A 129 -4.10 36.59 -28.02
N THR A 130 -3.33 36.03 -28.97
CA THR A 130 -3.42 34.61 -29.35
C THR A 130 -2.04 34.00 -29.57
N PHE A 131 -1.96 32.67 -29.58
CA PHE A 131 -0.75 31.92 -29.94
C PHE A 131 -1.07 30.80 -30.93
N SER A 132 -0.07 30.45 -31.74
CA SER A 132 -0.14 29.37 -32.71
C SER A 132 0.00 27.98 -32.07
N PRO A 133 -0.47 26.91 -32.71
CA PRO A 133 -0.25 25.54 -32.23
C PRO A 133 1.23 25.18 -32.03
N LEU A 134 2.13 25.76 -32.82
CA LEU A 134 3.58 25.58 -32.65
C LEU A 134 4.11 26.27 -31.40
N GLN A 135 3.60 27.47 -31.07
CA GLN A 135 3.96 28.10 -29.79
C GLN A 135 3.47 27.25 -28.61
N ALA A 136 2.29 26.63 -28.72
CA ALA A 136 1.73 25.81 -27.65
C ALA A 136 2.64 24.67 -27.18
N THR A 137 3.57 24.20 -28.01
CA THR A 137 4.54 23.16 -27.61
C THR A 137 5.58 23.65 -26.61
N TYR A 138 5.78 24.98 -26.49
CA TYR A 138 6.72 25.61 -25.55
C TYR A 138 6.09 25.96 -24.20
N ILE A 139 4.83 25.61 -23.97
CA ILE A 139 4.15 25.85 -22.69
C ILE A 139 4.87 25.14 -21.54
N PRO A 140 5.29 23.86 -21.66
CA PRO A 140 6.07 23.21 -20.61
C PRO A 140 7.38 23.94 -20.29
N ASP A 141 8.13 24.36 -21.32
CA ASP A 141 9.40 25.08 -21.15
C ASP A 141 9.21 26.41 -20.44
N PHE A 142 8.14 27.14 -20.75
CA PHE A 142 7.76 28.36 -20.08
C PHE A 142 7.45 28.14 -18.59
N LEU A 143 6.71 27.08 -18.25
CA LEU A 143 6.39 26.76 -16.86
C LEU A 143 7.67 26.38 -16.09
N ILE A 144 8.56 25.60 -16.71
CA ILE A 144 9.86 25.23 -16.15
C ILE A 144 10.72 26.47 -15.92
N ASP A 145 10.79 27.41 -16.87
CA ASP A 145 11.51 28.68 -16.73
C ASP A 145 11.02 29.50 -15.53
N LYS A 146 9.69 29.61 -15.35
CA LYS A 146 9.10 30.29 -14.18
C LYS A 146 9.47 29.61 -12.87
N VAL A 147 9.39 28.28 -12.80
CA VAL A 147 9.75 27.52 -11.59
C VAL A 147 11.24 27.69 -11.28
N ASN A 148 12.12 27.63 -12.28
CA ASN A 148 13.56 27.84 -12.11
C ASN A 148 13.90 29.26 -11.62
N LYS A 149 13.07 30.24 -11.97
CA LYS A 149 13.16 31.63 -11.46
C LYS A 149 12.49 31.84 -10.10
N ASN A 150 12.00 30.77 -9.46
CA ASN A 150 11.22 30.81 -8.23
C ASN A 150 9.97 31.71 -8.33
N GLU A 151 9.38 31.83 -9.52
CA GLU A 151 8.13 32.57 -9.72
C GLU A 151 6.92 31.69 -9.42
N SER A 152 5.93 32.25 -8.72
CA SER A 152 4.72 31.51 -8.37
C SER A 152 3.80 31.33 -9.58
N LEU A 153 3.32 30.09 -9.78
CA LEU A 153 2.29 29.75 -10.77
C LEU A 153 0.86 29.85 -10.21
N GLU A 154 0.70 30.10 -8.91
CA GLU A 154 -0.59 30.05 -8.21
C GLU A 154 -1.65 30.98 -8.81
N SER A 155 -1.23 32.14 -9.31
CA SER A 155 -2.13 33.10 -9.95
C SER A 155 -2.68 32.63 -11.30
N MET A 156 -2.03 31.65 -11.94
CA MET A 156 -2.45 31.06 -13.22
C MET A 156 -3.44 29.92 -13.05
N PHE A 157 -3.62 29.41 -11.83
CA PHE A 157 -4.51 28.28 -11.55
C PHE A 157 -5.94 28.73 -11.22
N TYR A 158 -6.89 27.81 -11.31
CA TYR A 158 -8.28 28.06 -10.93
C TYR A 158 -8.44 28.02 -9.41
N SER A 159 -9.09 29.03 -8.83
CA SER A 159 -9.48 28.99 -7.42
C SER A 159 -10.76 28.18 -7.23
N LEU A 160 -10.82 27.36 -6.17
CA LEU A 160 -12.05 26.62 -5.85
C LEU A 160 -13.23 27.55 -5.62
N SER A 161 -13.03 28.70 -4.98
CA SER A 161 -14.09 29.70 -4.78
C SER A 161 -14.71 30.21 -6.09
N SER A 162 -13.96 30.19 -7.19
CA SER A 162 -14.48 30.56 -8.51
C SER A 162 -15.18 29.40 -9.23
N MET A 163 -14.80 28.16 -8.91
CA MET A 163 -15.34 26.96 -9.52
C MET A 163 -16.55 26.41 -8.75
N LEU A 164 -16.59 26.56 -7.44
CA LEU A 164 -17.61 25.98 -6.56
C LEU A 164 -18.85 26.87 -6.55
N TYR A 165 -19.87 26.47 -7.32
CA TYR A 165 -21.14 27.17 -7.39
C TYR A 165 -22.05 26.81 -6.20
N LYS A 166 -22.10 25.52 -5.86
CA LYS A 166 -22.86 25.00 -4.71
C LYS A 166 -22.14 23.82 -4.08
N CYS A 167 -22.18 23.75 -2.76
CA CYS A 167 -21.59 22.67 -1.98
C CYS A 167 -22.53 22.32 -0.84
N THR A 168 -22.89 21.04 -0.72
CA THR A 168 -23.60 20.54 0.46
C THR A 168 -23.05 19.20 0.89
N TYR A 169 -22.83 19.03 2.19
CA TYR A 169 -22.48 17.76 2.81
C TYR A 169 -23.58 17.35 3.80
N ASN A 170 -24.18 16.18 3.60
CA ASN A 170 -25.34 15.71 4.39
C ASN A 170 -26.46 16.75 4.50
N GLY A 171 -26.67 17.55 3.45
CA GLY A 171 -27.67 18.62 3.40
C GLY A 171 -27.26 19.94 4.05
N LEU A 172 -26.12 20.00 4.74
CA LEU A 172 -25.57 21.23 5.31
C LEU A 172 -24.68 21.95 4.29
N PRO A 173 -24.67 23.29 4.27
CA PRO A 173 -23.83 24.05 3.35
C PRO A 173 -22.34 23.85 3.68
N CYS A 174 -21.52 23.68 2.64
CA CYS A 174 -20.06 23.73 2.71
C CYS A 174 -19.50 24.81 1.79
N SER A 175 -18.22 25.08 1.89
CA SER A 175 -17.53 26.15 1.18
C SER A 175 -16.14 25.72 0.72
N ALA A 176 -15.46 26.58 -0.04
CA ALA A 176 -14.09 26.32 -0.46
C ALA A 176 -13.09 26.23 0.72
N ALA A 177 -13.44 26.72 1.91
CA ALA A 177 -12.60 26.63 3.10
C ALA A 177 -12.56 25.21 3.72
N ASP A 178 -13.55 24.37 3.37
CA ASP A 178 -13.62 22.97 3.84
C ASP A 178 -12.74 22.02 2.99
N PHE A 179 -12.00 22.59 2.04
CA PHE A 179 -11.12 21.88 1.14
C PHE A 179 -9.68 22.32 1.38
N ILE A 180 -8.77 21.37 1.33
CA ILE A 180 -7.34 21.67 1.24
C ILE A 180 -6.92 21.70 -0.22
N SER A 181 -5.92 22.51 -0.57
CA SER A 181 -5.41 22.57 -1.93
C SER A 181 -3.99 22.04 -2.05
N PHE A 182 -3.70 21.41 -3.17
CA PHE A 182 -2.36 20.97 -3.57
C PHE A 182 -2.22 21.14 -5.08
N THR A 183 -0.99 21.09 -5.60
CA THR A 183 -0.69 21.33 -7.01
C THR A 183 -0.14 20.07 -7.66
N THR A 184 -0.58 19.81 -8.89
CA THR A 184 -0.19 18.66 -9.73
C THR A 184 0.42 19.15 -11.03
N ALA A 185 1.25 18.33 -11.65
CA ALA A 185 1.89 18.68 -12.92
C ALA A 185 0.89 18.70 -14.10
N TYR A 186 -0.11 17.81 -14.09
CA TYR A 186 -1.06 17.67 -15.19
C TYR A 186 -2.29 18.57 -15.07
N TYR A 187 -2.82 18.74 -13.85
CA TYR A 187 -4.09 19.45 -13.62
C TYR A 187 -3.93 20.77 -12.85
N GLY A 188 -2.69 21.19 -12.55
CA GLY A 188 -2.44 22.40 -11.78
C GLY A 188 -3.02 22.27 -10.37
N ARG A 189 -3.74 23.29 -9.90
CA ARG A 189 -4.27 23.32 -8.54
C ARG A 189 -5.54 22.46 -8.39
N CYS A 190 -5.46 21.51 -7.46
CA CYS A 190 -6.51 20.58 -7.08
C CYS A 190 -6.97 20.83 -5.64
N TYR A 191 -8.15 20.28 -5.31
CA TYR A 191 -8.80 20.48 -4.01
C TYR A 191 -9.33 19.18 -3.45
N THR A 192 -9.10 18.93 -2.16
CA THR A 192 -9.55 17.72 -1.47
C THR A 192 -10.47 18.07 -0.32
N PHE A 193 -11.70 17.57 -0.39
CA PHE A 193 -12.63 17.56 0.74
C PHE A 193 -12.24 16.46 1.72
N ASN A 194 -12.36 16.74 3.02
CA ASN A 194 -12.20 15.76 4.09
C ASN A 194 -10.83 15.04 4.13
N ALA A 195 -9.74 15.74 3.80
CA ALA A 195 -8.38 15.21 3.96
C ALA A 195 -7.91 15.25 5.43
N LYS A 196 -7.09 14.28 5.83
CA LYS A 196 -6.48 14.23 7.17
C LYS A 196 -5.27 15.17 7.25
N MET A 197 -5.24 16.06 8.23
CA MET A 197 -4.20 17.08 8.41
C MET A 197 -3.24 16.78 9.58
N ILE A 198 -1.94 17.05 9.42
CA ILE A 198 -0.86 16.81 10.41
C ILE A 198 -0.99 17.73 11.63
N ASN A 199 -1.27 19.03 11.41
CA ASN A 199 -1.20 20.07 12.44
C ASN A 199 -2.56 20.62 12.88
N SER A 200 -3.66 19.94 12.52
CA SER A 200 -4.98 20.38 12.94
C SER A 200 -5.39 19.61 14.18
N ASN A 201 -5.50 20.31 15.32
CA ASN A 201 -6.08 19.81 16.57
C ASN A 201 -7.60 19.62 16.41
N GLY A 202 -8.03 18.88 15.39
CA GLY A 202 -9.42 18.55 15.12
C GLY A 202 -10.13 19.42 14.08
N ASN A 203 -9.57 19.63 12.88
CA ASN A 203 -10.47 19.63 11.70
C ASN A 203 -11.07 18.23 11.64
N SER A 204 -12.29 18.11 12.17
CA SER A 204 -13.00 16.86 12.38
C SER A 204 -13.24 16.20 11.02
N LEU A 205 -12.56 15.09 10.76
CA LEU A 205 -12.90 14.23 9.63
C LEU A 205 -14.41 13.95 9.68
N HIS A 206 -15.08 14.23 8.57
CA HIS A 206 -16.51 13.99 8.45
C HIS A 206 -16.80 12.50 8.47
N TYR A 207 -17.89 12.12 9.12
CA TYR A 207 -18.39 10.75 9.17
C TYR A 207 -19.60 10.61 8.26
N GLY A 208 -19.78 9.45 7.61
CA GLY A 208 -20.89 9.23 6.68
C GLY A 208 -22.26 9.52 7.32
N ASN A 209 -22.50 9.04 8.54
CA ASN A 209 -23.72 9.27 9.30
C ASN A 209 -23.76 10.57 10.12
N GLU A 210 -22.81 11.47 9.91
CA GLU A 210 -22.82 12.73 10.63
C GLU A 210 -24.15 13.47 10.42
N ASN A 211 -24.72 13.98 11.51
CA ASN A 211 -26.02 14.65 11.54
C ASN A 211 -27.20 13.79 11.02
N GLY A 212 -27.09 12.45 11.12
CA GLY A 212 -28.12 11.53 10.64
C GLY A 212 -28.21 11.44 9.12
N GLY A 213 -27.20 11.96 8.41
CA GLY A 213 -27.09 11.85 6.95
C GLY A 213 -26.63 10.48 6.47
N ASN A 214 -26.47 10.35 5.16
CA ASN A 214 -26.06 9.10 4.49
C ASN A 214 -24.70 9.22 3.79
N GLY A 215 -23.89 10.21 4.17
CA GLY A 215 -22.58 10.49 3.59
C GLY A 215 -22.72 10.97 2.15
N ILE A 216 -23.42 12.08 1.95
CA ILE A 216 -23.67 12.62 0.62
C ILE A 216 -22.99 13.98 0.49
N LEU A 217 -22.01 14.05 -0.41
CA LEU A 217 -21.40 15.29 -0.88
C LEU A 217 -21.99 15.64 -2.25
N GLU A 218 -22.67 16.78 -2.35
CA GLU A 218 -23.16 17.32 -3.61
C GLU A 218 -22.39 18.60 -3.95
N LEU A 219 -21.79 18.61 -5.14
CA LEU A 219 -21.04 19.72 -5.69
C LEU A 219 -21.67 20.13 -7.01
N GLU A 220 -21.92 21.43 -7.18
CA GLU A 220 -22.18 22.03 -8.48
C GLU A 220 -20.99 22.91 -8.83
N LEU A 221 -20.37 22.64 -9.98
CA LEU A 221 -19.10 23.23 -10.37
C LEU A 221 -19.25 24.02 -11.68
N TYR A 222 -18.69 25.21 -11.71
CA TYR A 222 -18.45 26.01 -12.91
C TYR A 222 -17.02 25.79 -13.39
N VAL A 223 -16.86 25.10 -14.53
CA VAL A 223 -15.55 24.67 -15.03
C VAL A 223 -14.72 25.77 -15.69
N HIS A 224 -15.32 26.93 -16.01
CA HIS A 224 -14.67 28.02 -16.76
C HIS A 224 -14.08 27.57 -18.12
N ASN A 225 -14.83 26.79 -18.90
CA ASN A 225 -14.36 26.26 -20.19
C ASN A 225 -13.90 27.33 -21.21
N HIS A 226 -14.39 28.56 -21.09
CA HIS A 226 -13.96 29.70 -21.90
C HIS A 226 -12.54 30.21 -21.58
N GLN A 227 -11.95 29.79 -20.45
CA GLN A 227 -10.57 30.11 -20.02
C GLN A 227 -9.58 28.97 -20.29
N TYR A 228 -9.99 27.93 -21.01
CA TYR A 228 -9.12 26.80 -21.27
C TYR A 228 -8.05 27.17 -22.29
N VAL A 229 -6.82 26.66 -22.07
CA VAL A 229 -5.68 26.98 -22.92
C VAL A 229 -5.75 26.14 -24.20
N PRO A 230 -5.91 26.76 -25.39
CA PRO A 230 -6.00 26.03 -26.64
C PRO A 230 -4.73 25.20 -26.91
N CYS A 231 -4.88 24.03 -27.52
CA CYS A 231 -3.77 23.11 -27.87
C CYS A 231 -2.94 22.56 -26.68
N PHE A 232 -3.26 22.93 -25.45
CA PHE A 232 -2.62 22.41 -24.23
C PHE A 232 -3.58 21.53 -23.44
N THR A 233 -4.84 21.97 -23.31
CA THR A 233 -5.86 21.22 -22.58
C THR A 233 -6.46 20.11 -23.45
N THR A 234 -6.45 18.87 -22.95
CA THR A 234 -6.87 17.66 -23.70
C THR A 234 -8.38 17.36 -23.62
N GLY A 235 -9.14 18.02 -22.75
CA GLY A 235 -10.58 17.80 -22.60
C GLY A 235 -11.27 18.83 -21.69
N ILE A 236 -12.61 18.86 -21.71
CA ILE A 236 -13.42 19.78 -20.89
C ILE A 236 -14.11 19.01 -19.77
N GLY A 237 -13.78 19.34 -18.52
CA GLY A 237 -14.46 18.77 -17.37
C GLY A 237 -13.74 18.97 -16.06
N VAL A 238 -14.09 18.11 -15.12
CA VAL A 238 -13.47 18.03 -13.80
C VAL A 238 -12.95 16.62 -13.63
N VAL A 239 -11.73 16.48 -13.14
CA VAL A 239 -11.18 15.16 -12.76
C VAL A 239 -11.42 14.97 -11.28
N SER A 240 -11.98 13.82 -10.90
CA SER A 240 -12.25 13.50 -9.50
C SER A 240 -11.71 12.14 -9.10
N VAL A 241 -11.23 12.02 -7.87
CA VAL A 241 -10.81 10.75 -7.28
C VAL A 241 -11.30 10.66 -5.83
N VAL A 242 -11.80 9.47 -5.47
CA VAL A 242 -12.21 9.13 -4.10
C VAL A 242 -11.12 8.26 -3.49
N HIS A 243 -10.64 8.63 -2.31
CA HIS A 243 -9.52 7.95 -1.64
C HIS A 243 -9.69 7.98 -0.12
N ASP A 244 -8.83 7.25 0.60
CA ASP A 244 -8.79 7.31 2.06
C ASP A 244 -8.33 8.71 2.51
N ASN A 245 -8.81 9.15 3.68
CA ASN A 245 -8.53 10.48 4.23
C ASN A 245 -7.03 10.72 4.44
N ALA A 246 -6.27 9.66 4.72
CA ALA A 246 -4.81 9.68 4.92
C ALA A 246 -4.02 9.18 3.70
N GLN A 247 -4.61 9.23 2.50
CA GLN A 247 -3.97 8.77 1.25
C GLN A 247 -3.75 9.94 0.29
N ILE A 248 -2.59 9.96 -0.39
CA ILE A 248 -2.31 10.94 -1.44
C ILE A 248 -3.32 10.77 -2.59
N PRO A 249 -3.98 11.85 -3.04
CA PRO A 249 -4.84 11.80 -4.21
C PRO A 249 -4.04 11.66 -5.51
N LEU A 250 -4.03 10.45 -6.07
CA LEU A 250 -3.34 10.14 -7.32
C LEU A 250 -4.23 10.46 -8.54
N VAL A 251 -4.57 11.73 -8.72
CA VAL A 251 -5.47 12.20 -9.79
C VAL A 251 -4.96 11.91 -11.19
N ASP A 252 -3.64 11.90 -11.38
CA ASP A 252 -3.00 11.67 -12.69
C ASP A 252 -3.12 10.20 -13.15
N ALA A 253 -3.29 9.27 -12.22
CA ALA A 253 -3.32 7.84 -12.51
C ALA A 253 -4.70 7.19 -12.32
N ALA A 254 -5.46 7.65 -11.32
CA ALA A 254 -6.74 7.05 -10.92
C ALA A 254 -7.91 8.06 -10.99
N GLY A 255 -7.69 9.24 -11.58
CA GLY A 255 -8.71 10.24 -11.77
C GLY A 255 -9.82 9.77 -12.71
N ILE A 256 -11.06 10.09 -12.35
CA ILE A 256 -12.24 9.88 -13.19
C ILE A 256 -12.62 11.23 -13.81
N GLU A 257 -12.66 11.29 -15.14
CA GLU A 257 -13.07 12.49 -15.85
C GLU A 257 -14.59 12.64 -15.87
N LEU A 258 -15.08 13.77 -15.38
CA LEU A 258 -16.49 14.11 -15.28
C LEU A 258 -16.82 15.24 -16.26
N ALA A 259 -17.58 14.89 -17.31
CA ALA A 259 -18.01 15.85 -18.32
C ALA A 259 -19.02 16.87 -17.74
N PRO A 260 -18.98 18.15 -18.15
CA PRO A 260 -19.92 19.16 -17.68
C PRO A 260 -21.34 18.93 -18.25
N ARG A 261 -22.31 19.74 -17.78
CA ARG A 261 -23.72 19.74 -18.22
C ARG A 261 -24.51 18.45 -17.92
N ARG A 262 -24.01 17.61 -17.02
CA ARG A 262 -24.67 16.39 -16.54
C ARG A 262 -24.48 16.22 -15.04
N LYS A 263 -25.43 15.57 -14.37
CA LYS A 263 -25.28 15.16 -12.97
C LYS A 263 -24.61 13.79 -12.93
N HIS A 264 -23.46 13.70 -12.27
CA HIS A 264 -22.74 12.44 -12.05
C HIS A 264 -23.01 11.95 -10.63
N LYS A 265 -23.23 10.64 -10.48
CA LYS A 265 -23.39 10.01 -9.18
C LYS A 265 -22.31 8.95 -9.01
N LEU A 266 -21.37 9.24 -8.11
CA LEU A 266 -20.29 8.31 -7.74
C LEU A 266 -20.68 7.63 -6.44
N ALA A 267 -20.79 6.30 -6.47
CA ALA A 267 -20.99 5.48 -5.29
C ALA A 267 -19.68 4.75 -4.97
N TYR A 268 -19.31 4.71 -3.69
CA TYR A 268 -18.09 4.07 -3.24
C TYR A 268 -18.40 3.01 -2.18
N LYS A 269 -17.53 2.01 -2.08
CA LYS A 269 -17.54 1.01 -1.02
C LYS A 269 -16.10 0.83 -0.56
N LYS A 270 -15.85 1.09 0.72
CA LYS A 270 -14.52 0.91 1.29
C LYS A 270 -14.14 -0.58 1.26
N LYS A 271 -12.94 -0.87 0.77
CA LYS A 271 -12.32 -2.19 0.82
C LYS A 271 -10.96 -2.02 1.48
N GLN A 272 -10.72 -2.74 2.57
CA GLN A 272 -9.42 -2.80 3.22
C GLN A 272 -8.84 -4.19 3.04
N THR A 273 -7.54 -4.24 2.73
CA THR A 273 -6.78 -5.49 2.60
C THR A 273 -5.68 -5.45 3.63
N PHE A 274 -5.64 -6.46 4.50
CA PHE A 274 -4.57 -6.62 5.49
C PHE A 274 -3.65 -7.75 5.03
N LEU A 275 -2.36 -7.47 4.96
CA LEU A 275 -1.33 -8.45 4.59
C LEU A 275 -0.49 -8.82 5.82
N LEU A 276 -0.08 -10.08 5.90
CA LEU A 276 0.79 -10.55 6.97
C LEU A 276 2.23 -10.08 6.73
N PRO A 277 2.97 -9.66 7.77
CA PRO A 277 4.36 -9.25 7.61
C PRO A 277 5.26 -10.45 7.25
N LEU A 278 6.54 -10.17 6.99
CA LEU A 278 7.56 -11.21 6.82
C LEU A 278 7.51 -12.22 7.99
N PRO A 279 7.68 -13.53 7.70
CA PRO A 279 8.09 -14.15 6.44
C PRO A 279 6.96 -14.44 5.44
N TYR A 280 5.69 -14.15 5.76
CA TYR A 280 4.54 -14.55 4.94
C TYR A 280 4.39 -13.69 3.68
N THR A 281 4.54 -12.37 3.81
CA THR A 281 4.57 -11.47 2.65
C THR A 281 5.63 -10.37 2.84
N PRO A 282 6.21 -9.83 1.77
CA PRO A 282 7.16 -8.72 1.85
C PRO A 282 6.50 -7.35 2.08
N CYS A 283 5.29 -7.30 2.63
CA CYS A 283 4.57 -6.05 2.87
C CYS A 283 5.25 -5.19 3.95
N THR A 284 5.37 -3.88 3.70
CA THR A 284 5.87 -2.88 4.66
C THR A 284 4.93 -1.68 4.70
N ASN A 285 4.73 -1.12 5.88
CA ASN A 285 4.02 0.14 6.11
C ASN A 285 4.98 1.31 6.40
N LYS A 286 6.30 1.05 6.42
CA LYS A 286 7.31 2.06 6.68
C LYS A 286 7.62 2.82 5.40
N VAL A 287 7.42 4.13 5.42
CA VAL A 287 7.94 5.05 4.39
C VAL A 287 9.46 5.09 4.53
N PRO A 288 10.24 4.79 3.47
CA PRO A 288 11.68 5.00 3.48
C PRO A 288 12.04 6.47 3.73
N SER A 289 13.11 6.76 4.47
CA SER A 289 13.49 8.13 4.84
C SER A 289 13.66 9.06 3.64
N ASP A 290 14.19 8.55 2.52
CA ASP A 290 14.41 9.32 1.28
C ASP A 290 13.09 9.73 0.61
N MET A 291 12.02 8.96 0.81
CA MET A 291 10.70 9.21 0.27
C MET A 291 9.92 10.24 1.11
N GLN A 292 10.25 10.38 2.39
CA GLN A 292 9.56 11.27 3.33
C GLN A 292 9.61 12.73 2.86
N THR A 293 10.72 13.16 2.27
CA THR A 293 10.91 14.53 1.74
C THR A 293 9.99 14.84 0.55
N MET A 294 9.56 13.83 -0.21
CA MET A 294 8.61 14.01 -1.32
C MET A 294 7.18 14.13 -0.81
N LEU A 295 6.87 13.51 0.34
CA LEU A 295 5.55 13.58 0.99
C LEU A 295 5.30 14.93 1.66
N THR A 296 6.34 15.61 2.14
CA THR A 296 6.21 16.92 2.81
C THR A 296 5.79 18.05 1.86
N HIS A 297 5.88 17.85 0.54
CA HIS A 297 5.45 18.85 -0.46
C HIS A 297 3.93 19.00 -0.54
N TYR A 298 3.16 18.05 0.01
CA TYR A 298 1.72 18.18 0.10
C TYR A 298 1.35 18.96 1.37
N ASN A 299 0.68 20.10 1.20
CA ASN A 299 0.31 21.10 2.21
C ASN A 299 -0.29 20.54 3.52
N GLY A 300 0.56 20.06 4.43
CA GLY A 300 0.18 19.74 5.81
C GLY A 300 -0.76 18.54 6.00
N ALA A 301 -0.94 17.69 4.99
CA ALA A 301 -1.77 16.48 5.07
C ALA A 301 -0.95 15.25 5.51
N ASP A 302 -1.53 14.41 6.39
CA ASP A 302 -0.88 13.22 6.95
C ASP A 302 -1.10 12.04 6.01
N TYR A 303 -0.26 11.94 4.99
CA TYR A 303 -0.34 10.89 3.99
C TYR A 303 0.52 9.67 4.32
N GLY A 304 -0.11 8.49 4.31
CA GLY A 304 0.55 7.21 4.50
C GLY A 304 1.23 6.67 3.23
N TYR A 305 2.08 5.66 3.41
CA TYR A 305 2.71 4.91 2.32
C TYR A 305 1.66 4.18 1.47
N VAL A 306 1.79 4.27 0.15
CA VAL A 306 1.01 3.48 -0.82
C VAL A 306 1.94 3.00 -1.93
N GLU A 307 1.77 1.75 -2.36
CA GLU A 307 2.59 1.11 -3.41
C GLU A 307 2.70 1.96 -4.68
N PHE A 308 1.59 2.54 -5.15
CA PHE A 308 1.60 3.35 -6.36
C PHE A 308 2.44 4.64 -6.22
N VAL A 309 2.46 5.26 -5.04
CA VAL A 309 3.32 6.43 -4.76
C VAL A 309 4.79 6.02 -4.85
N CYS A 310 5.13 4.79 -4.44
CA CYS A 310 6.47 4.25 -4.58
C CYS A 310 6.91 4.16 -6.05
N TYR A 311 6.04 3.65 -6.92
CA TYR A 311 6.32 3.60 -8.36
C TYR A 311 6.47 4.99 -8.99
N GLN A 312 5.61 5.94 -8.62
CA GLN A 312 5.69 7.31 -9.14
C GLN A 312 6.99 8.00 -8.74
N ILE A 313 7.39 7.90 -7.47
CA ILE A 313 8.66 8.48 -6.99
C ILE A 313 9.86 7.80 -7.64
N CYS A 314 9.82 6.47 -7.80
CA CYS A 314 10.85 5.75 -8.55
C CYS A 314 10.98 6.27 -9.98
N GLY A 315 9.86 6.47 -10.68
CA GLY A 315 9.85 7.07 -12.01
C GLY A 315 10.46 8.47 -12.05
N GLN A 316 10.20 9.32 -11.05
CA GLN A 316 10.76 10.67 -10.99
C GLN A 316 12.27 10.71 -10.70
N VAL A 317 12.80 9.75 -9.94
CA VAL A 317 14.23 9.68 -9.61
C VAL A 317 15.06 9.16 -10.78
N TYR A 318 14.49 8.30 -11.62
CA TYR A 318 15.19 7.60 -12.69
C TYR A 318 14.78 8.01 -14.12
N ALA A 319 13.92 9.03 -14.27
CA ALA A 319 13.60 9.67 -15.56
C ALA A 319 14.62 10.77 -15.89
#